data_AF-A0A955XK24-F1
#
_entry.id   AF-A0A955XK24-F1
#
_cell.length_a   1.000
_cell.length_b   1.000
_cell.length_c   1.000
_cell.angle_alpha   90.00
_cell.angle_beta   90.00
_cell.angle_gamma   90.00
#
_symmetry.space_group_name_H-M   'P 1'
#
loop_
_entity.id
_entity.type
_entity.pdbx_description
1 polymer ?
#
loop_
_entity_poly.entity_id
_entity_poly.type
_entity_poly.pdbx_seq_one_letter_code
_entity_poly.pdbx_strand_id
1 'polypeptide(L)'
;VDPGATEDEIRRAYKRLSTLFDPNSMVVYGLYRLAEAQRLGERLRLAYETLVDPEKRRGYDRQLYPQGHPSLRRADQRVASVPPTPRPDAPADPIAALGLAEDTPLTGEVLAKVRQVCHVTLEEIADRTKIPMFTLRCIEGDQFADLPAPVYLKGFLKQIAGMLNLSPDQLVADYMGAYSAWEIESARNKRWG
;
A
#
# COMPACT_ATOMS: atom_id res chain seq x y z
N VAL A 1 11.62 -9.54 2.76
CA VAL A 1 12.73 -8.59 2.55
C VAL A 1 12.16 -7.46 1.70
N ASP A 2 12.41 -6.20 2.05
CA ASP A 2 11.91 -5.08 1.25
C ASP A 2 12.48 -5.17 -0.18
N PRO A 3 11.70 -4.94 -1.25
CA PRO A 3 12.20 -4.88 -2.63
C PRO A 3 13.35 -3.89 -2.86
N GLY A 4 13.41 -2.81 -2.06
CA GLY A 4 14.50 -1.84 -2.05
C GLY A 4 15.66 -2.21 -1.11
N ALA A 5 15.60 -3.36 -0.42
CA ALA A 5 16.68 -3.79 0.46
C ALA A 5 17.97 -3.96 -0.34
N THR A 6 19.00 -3.25 0.10
CA THR A 6 20.35 -3.32 -0.44
C THR A 6 20.96 -4.70 -0.21
N GLU A 7 21.96 -5.05 -1.02
CA GLU A 7 22.69 -6.31 -0.88
C GLU A 7 23.23 -6.51 0.55
N ASP A 8 23.71 -5.43 1.18
CA ASP A 8 24.20 -5.46 2.56
C ASP A 8 23.11 -5.77 3.58
N GLU A 9 21.88 -5.29 3.37
CA GLU A 9 20.75 -5.60 4.25
C GLU A 9 20.31 -7.05 4.11
N ILE A 10 20.35 -7.60 2.89
CA ILE A 10 20.09 -9.00 2.60
C ILE A 10 21.15 -9.88 3.28
N ARG A 11 22.43 -9.54 3.16
CA ARG A 11 23.55 -10.22 3.84
C ARG A 11 23.40 -10.19 5.36
N ARG A 12 23.05 -9.03 5.95
CA ARG A 12 22.83 -8.89 7.39
C ARG A 12 21.59 -9.64 7.89
N ALA A 13 20.53 -9.69 7.10
CA ALA A 13 19.32 -10.45 7.43
C ALA A 13 19.58 -11.96 7.37
N TYR A 14 20.28 -12.41 6.33
CA TYR A 14 20.72 -13.80 6.20
C TYR A 14 21.61 -14.21 7.37
N LYS A 15 22.64 -13.43 7.71
CA LYS A 15 23.52 -13.71 8.84
C LYS A 15 22.76 -13.83 10.17
N ARG A 16 21.73 -13.00 10.39
CA ARG A 16 20.88 -13.09 11.60
C ARG A 16 20.07 -14.37 11.61
N LEU A 17 19.42 -14.71 10.50
CA LEU A 17 18.58 -15.90 10.39
C LEU A 17 19.42 -17.19 10.43
N SER A 18 20.57 -17.23 9.75
CA SER A 18 21.46 -18.39 9.76
C SER A 18 21.98 -18.71 11.16
N THR A 19 22.27 -17.69 11.98
CA THR A 19 22.65 -17.88 13.39
C THR A 19 21.50 -18.40 14.25
N LEU A 20 20.25 -17.99 13.96
CA LEU A 20 19.06 -18.47 14.67
C LEU A 20 18.72 -19.92 14.34
N PHE A 21 19.02 -20.35 13.12
CA PHE A 21 18.74 -21.70 12.61
C PHE A 21 20.00 -22.59 12.51
N ASP A 22 21.08 -22.22 13.22
CA ASP A 22 22.32 -22.98 13.23
C ASP A 22 22.06 -24.38 13.84
N PRO A 23 22.38 -25.47 13.14
CA PRO A 23 22.17 -26.84 13.63
C PRO A 23 22.91 -27.18 14.92
N ASN A 24 23.94 -26.41 15.30
CA ASN A 24 24.68 -26.54 16.55
C ASN A 24 24.21 -25.56 17.63
N SER A 25 23.27 -24.66 17.32
CA SER A 25 22.64 -23.76 18.29
C SER A 25 21.57 -24.52 19.09
N MET A 26 21.70 -24.50 20.43
CA MET A 26 20.83 -25.19 21.39
C MET A 26 19.32 -24.92 21.24
N VAL A 27 18.93 -23.84 20.55
CA VAL A 27 17.53 -23.40 20.38
C VAL A 27 16.75 -24.28 19.38
N VAL A 28 17.45 -24.90 18.41
CA VAL A 28 16.80 -25.64 17.32
C VAL A 28 16.28 -27.02 17.78
N TYR A 29 16.96 -27.64 18.76
CA TYR A 29 16.66 -29.00 19.23
C TYR A 29 15.34 -29.14 20.02
N GLY A 30 14.77 -28.04 20.50
CA GLY A 30 13.50 -28.05 21.26
C GLY A 30 12.24 -27.82 20.42
N LEU A 31 12.38 -27.32 19.17
CA LEU A 31 11.25 -26.85 18.35
C LEU A 31 11.11 -27.56 17.00
N TYR A 32 12.15 -28.23 16.50
CA TYR A 32 12.15 -28.90 15.18
C TYR A 32 12.90 -30.24 15.22
N ARG A 33 12.44 -31.23 14.44
CA ARG A 33 13.26 -32.43 14.18
C ARG A 33 14.48 -32.05 13.35
N LEU A 34 15.62 -32.73 13.54
CA LEU A 34 16.88 -32.46 12.84
C LEU A 34 16.72 -32.34 11.31
N ALA A 35 15.90 -33.21 10.71
CA ALA A 35 15.60 -33.19 9.28
C ALA A 35 14.78 -31.95 8.84
N GLU A 36 13.92 -31.42 9.70
CA GLU A 36 13.13 -30.22 9.43
C GLU A 36 13.99 -28.96 9.52
N ALA A 37 14.90 -28.91 10.50
CA ALA A 37 15.88 -27.83 10.63
C ALA A 37 16.82 -27.77 9.41
N GLN A 38 17.29 -28.92 8.93
CA GLN A 38 18.09 -29.00 7.70
C GLN A 38 17.34 -28.48 6.47
N ARG A 39 16.07 -28.87 6.29
CA ARG A 39 15.23 -28.38 5.19
C ARG A 39 14.99 -26.88 5.26
N LEU A 40 14.79 -26.36 6.48
CA LEU A 40 14.60 -24.93 6.68
C LEU A 40 15.89 -24.15 6.38
N GLY A 41 17.05 -24.67 6.79
CA GLY A 41 18.36 -24.13 6.45
C GLY A 41 18.61 -24.08 4.95
N GLU A 42 18.32 -25.17 4.22
CA GLU A 42 18.45 -25.21 2.77
C GLU A 42 17.52 -24.22 2.06
N ARG A 43 16.27 -24.09 2.52
CA ARG A 43 15.34 -23.08 1.98
C ARG A 43 15.84 -21.66 2.23
N LEU A 44 16.40 -21.38 3.41
CA LEU A 44 16.99 -20.08 3.75
C LEU A 44 18.19 -19.76 2.87
N ARG A 45 19.04 -20.75 2.61
CA ARG A 45 20.21 -20.63 1.73
C ARG A 45 19.81 -20.34 0.28
N LEU A 46 18.89 -21.12 -0.28
CA LEU A 46 18.41 -20.94 -1.66
C LEU A 46 17.73 -19.58 -1.84
N ALA A 47 16.95 -19.15 -0.84
CA ALA A 47 16.37 -17.81 -0.82
C ALA A 47 17.47 -16.73 -0.80
N TYR A 48 18.52 -16.88 0.01
CA TYR A 48 19.64 -15.95 0.04
C TYR A 48 20.39 -15.90 -1.30
N GLU A 49 20.72 -17.05 -1.90
CA GLU A 49 21.43 -17.14 -3.18
C GLU A 49 20.64 -16.48 -4.33
N THR A 50 19.31 -16.54 -4.27
CA THR A 50 18.44 -15.87 -5.25
C THR A 50 18.32 -14.37 -4.98
N LEU A 51 18.24 -13.96 -3.71
CA LEU A 51 17.99 -12.57 -3.31
C LEU A 51 19.24 -11.69 -3.28
N VAL A 52 20.44 -12.27 -3.09
CA VAL A 52 21.71 -11.51 -3.02
C VAL A 52 22.19 -11.05 -4.40
N ASP A 53 21.87 -11.81 -5.45
CA ASP A 53 22.21 -11.47 -6.84
C ASP A 53 21.10 -10.58 -7.44
N PRO A 54 21.40 -9.33 -7.82
CA PRO A 54 20.40 -8.40 -8.34
C PRO A 54 19.71 -8.85 -9.63
N GLU A 55 20.37 -9.61 -10.50
CA GLU A 55 19.78 -10.11 -11.75
C GLU A 55 18.85 -11.30 -11.46
N LYS A 56 19.27 -12.23 -10.60
CA LYS A 56 18.44 -13.38 -10.19
C LYS A 56 17.20 -12.95 -9.42
N ARG A 57 17.37 -11.97 -8.52
CA ARG A 57 16.27 -11.34 -7.80
C ARG A 57 15.26 -10.72 -8.74
N ARG A 58 15.73 -9.93 -9.72
CA ARG A 58 14.87 -9.33 -10.76
C ARG A 58 14.13 -10.37 -11.60
N GLY A 59 14.78 -11.47 -11.94
CA GLY A 59 14.15 -12.59 -12.64
C GLY A 59 13.05 -13.26 -11.81
N TYR A 60 13.31 -13.52 -10.53
CA TYR A 60 12.35 -14.11 -9.60
C TYR A 60 11.15 -13.18 -9.36
N ASP A 61 11.40 -11.89 -9.12
CA ASP A 61 10.35 -10.89 -8.91
C ASP A 61 9.46 -10.74 -10.15
N ARG A 62 10.00 -10.84 -11.36
CA ARG A 62 9.25 -10.80 -12.62
C ARG A 62 8.36 -12.02 -12.82
N GLN A 63 8.78 -13.19 -12.35
CA GLN A 63 7.97 -14.42 -12.38
C GLN A 63 6.82 -14.36 -11.37
N LEU A 64 7.09 -13.85 -10.16
CA LEU A 64 6.11 -13.77 -9.08
C LEU A 64 5.11 -12.61 -9.27
N TYR A 65 5.57 -11.51 -9.86
CA TYR A 65 4.79 -10.29 -10.09
C TYR A 65 4.93 -9.84 -11.56
N PRO A 66 4.22 -10.49 -12.50
CA PRO A 66 4.32 -10.16 -13.92
C PRO A 66 3.86 -8.73 -14.25
N GLN A 67 3.03 -8.12 -13.40
CA GLN A 67 2.58 -6.72 -13.51
C GLN A 67 3.39 -5.73 -12.67
N GLY A 68 4.53 -6.17 -12.11
CA GLY A 68 5.42 -5.37 -11.26
C GLY A 68 5.20 -5.58 -9.76
N HIS A 69 6.28 -5.44 -8.99
CA HIS A 69 6.28 -5.69 -7.54
C HIS A 69 5.55 -4.56 -6.78
N PRO A 70 4.56 -4.87 -5.91
CA PRO A 70 3.74 -3.86 -5.22
C PRO A 70 4.55 -2.83 -4.40
N SER A 71 5.64 -3.27 -3.77
CA SER A 71 6.50 -2.43 -2.93
C SER A 71 7.61 -1.64 -3.65
N LEU A 72 7.83 -1.79 -4.96
CA LEU A 72 8.75 -0.90 -5.72
C LEU A 72 8.12 0.44 -6.09
N ARG A 73 6.80 0.61 -5.95
CA ARG A 73 6.15 1.93 -5.97
C ARG A 73 6.55 2.82 -4.78
N ARG A 74 7.23 2.26 -3.78
CA ARG A 74 7.36 2.82 -2.42
C ARG A 74 8.62 3.67 -2.19
N ALA A 75 9.63 3.63 -3.08
CA ALA A 75 10.93 4.28 -2.84
C ALA A 75 11.27 5.43 -3.80
N ASP A 76 10.73 5.49 -5.02
CA ASP A 76 11.04 6.56 -5.97
C ASP A 76 10.30 7.89 -5.71
N GLN A 77 9.27 7.88 -4.87
CA GLN A 77 8.50 9.09 -4.52
C GLN A 77 8.98 9.72 -3.21
N ARG A 78 10.26 10.09 -3.14
CA ARG A 78 10.69 11.28 -2.38
C ARG A 78 10.67 12.53 -3.25
N VAL A 79 9.78 12.57 -4.24
CA VAL A 79 9.51 13.82 -4.96
C VAL A 79 8.61 14.65 -4.05
N ALA A 80 9.26 15.46 -3.22
CA ALA A 80 8.66 16.72 -2.80
C ALA A 80 8.23 17.46 -4.07
N SER A 81 6.94 17.55 -4.33
CA SER A 81 6.41 18.39 -5.39
C SER A 81 5.14 19.02 -4.87
N VAL A 82 5.11 20.35 -4.92
CA VAL A 82 3.98 21.28 -4.74
C VAL A 82 2.65 20.56 -4.43
N PRO A 83 1.99 20.84 -3.28
CA PRO A 83 0.70 20.24 -2.98
C PRO A 83 -0.22 20.43 -4.18
N PRO A 84 -0.85 19.36 -4.70
CA PRO A 84 -1.62 19.46 -5.91
C PRO A 84 -2.80 20.41 -5.62
N THR A 85 -2.82 21.54 -6.32
CA THR A 85 -3.83 22.57 -6.13
C THR A 85 -5.12 22.24 -6.90
N PRO A 86 -6.28 22.73 -6.44
CA PRO A 86 -7.51 22.70 -7.21
C PRO A 86 -7.33 23.37 -8.57
N ARG A 87 -8.15 22.99 -9.54
CA ARG A 87 -8.24 23.76 -10.79
C ARG A 87 -8.84 25.15 -10.50
N PRO A 88 -8.45 26.21 -11.24
CA PRO A 88 -8.98 27.55 -11.03
C PRO A 88 -10.50 27.67 -11.21
N ASP A 89 -11.08 26.81 -12.05
CA ASP A 89 -12.50 26.71 -12.37
C ASP A 89 -13.27 25.73 -11.48
N ALA A 90 -12.59 25.03 -10.55
CA ALA A 90 -13.24 24.13 -9.61
C ALA A 90 -14.12 24.92 -8.61
N PRO A 91 -15.26 24.37 -8.17
CA PRO A 91 -16.10 25.02 -7.17
C PRO A 91 -15.33 25.23 -5.85
N ALA A 92 -15.53 26.41 -5.26
CA ALA A 92 -14.94 26.76 -3.96
C ALA A 92 -15.45 25.86 -2.82
N ASP A 93 -16.68 25.35 -2.95
CA ASP A 93 -17.26 24.32 -2.09
C ASP A 93 -17.96 23.27 -2.97
N PRO A 94 -17.28 22.15 -3.27
CA PRO A 94 -17.85 21.08 -4.06
C PRO A 94 -19.00 20.34 -3.36
N ILE A 95 -19.03 20.32 -2.02
CA ILE A 95 -20.07 19.63 -1.24
C ILE A 95 -21.38 20.42 -1.36
N ALA A 96 -21.31 21.74 -1.18
CA ALA A 96 -22.44 22.63 -1.41
C ALA A 96 -22.90 22.63 -2.87
N ALA A 97 -21.96 22.57 -3.84
CA ALA A 97 -22.28 22.49 -5.26
C ALA A 97 -23.07 21.23 -5.64
N LEU A 98 -22.89 20.14 -4.90
CA LEU A 98 -23.66 18.89 -5.06
C LEU A 98 -24.98 18.89 -4.29
N GLY A 99 -25.27 19.92 -3.49
CA GLY A 99 -26.44 19.97 -2.61
C GLY A 99 -26.41 18.95 -1.48
N LEU A 100 -25.22 18.51 -1.08
CA LEU A 100 -25.02 17.59 0.04
C LEU A 100 -24.94 18.37 1.35
N ALA A 101 -25.32 17.74 2.46
CA ALA A 101 -25.18 18.33 3.78
C ALA A 101 -23.70 18.39 4.19
N GLU A 102 -23.31 19.40 4.98
CA GLU A 102 -21.92 19.60 5.42
C GLU A 102 -21.36 18.42 6.23
N ASP A 103 -22.23 17.66 6.90
CA ASP A 103 -21.89 16.49 7.70
C ASP A 103 -21.94 15.16 6.92
N THR A 104 -22.13 15.22 5.59
CA THR A 104 -22.16 14.03 4.74
C THR A 104 -20.80 13.32 4.77
N PRO A 105 -20.75 12.03 5.17
CA PRO A 105 -19.49 11.29 5.19
C PRO A 105 -18.86 11.20 3.79
N LEU A 106 -17.57 11.48 3.70
CA LEU A 106 -16.83 11.46 2.44
C LEU A 106 -16.44 10.03 2.00
N THR A 107 -17.43 9.26 1.55
CA THR A 107 -17.27 7.90 1.00
C THR A 107 -16.68 7.91 -0.41
N GLY A 108 -16.32 6.74 -0.94
CA GLY A 108 -15.84 6.60 -2.32
C GLY A 108 -16.83 7.15 -3.34
N GLU A 109 -18.13 6.90 -3.16
CA GLU A 109 -19.17 7.42 -4.04
C GLU A 109 -19.25 8.95 -4.01
N VAL A 110 -19.15 9.55 -2.82
CA VAL A 110 -19.15 11.01 -2.66
C VAL A 110 -17.90 11.62 -3.32
N LEU A 111 -16.73 11.01 -3.15
CA LEU A 111 -15.49 11.43 -3.82
C LEU A 111 -15.63 11.42 -5.35
N ALA A 112 -16.27 10.40 -5.92
CA ALA A 112 -16.49 10.32 -7.36
C ALA A 112 -17.37 11.47 -7.86
N LYS A 113 -18.45 11.80 -7.15
CA LYS A 113 -19.34 12.94 -7.48
C LYS A 113 -18.62 14.28 -7.34
N VAL A 114 -17.87 14.47 -6.26
CA VAL A 114 -17.06 15.68 -6.04
C VAL A 114 -16.04 15.85 -7.17
N ARG A 115 -15.33 14.79 -7.53
CA ARG A 115 -14.38 14.83 -8.64
C ARG A 115 -15.04 15.26 -9.95
N GLN A 116 -16.23 14.74 -10.24
CA GLN A 116 -16.99 15.07 -11.45
C GLN A 116 -17.41 16.54 -11.50
N VAL A 117 -17.90 17.12 -10.39
CA VAL A 117 -18.28 18.54 -10.33
C VAL A 117 -17.05 19.47 -10.36
N CYS A 118 -15.90 19.00 -9.89
CA CYS A 118 -14.62 19.69 -10.06
C CYS A 118 -14.00 19.53 -11.46
N HIS A 119 -14.66 18.79 -12.37
CA HIS A 119 -14.20 18.51 -13.74
C HIS A 119 -12.79 17.89 -13.80
N VAL A 120 -12.43 17.09 -12.80
CA VAL A 120 -11.14 16.39 -12.72
C VAL A 120 -11.31 14.95 -13.18
N THR A 121 -10.41 14.45 -14.02
CA THR A 121 -10.42 13.03 -14.43
C THR A 121 -9.57 12.16 -13.49
N LEU A 122 -9.82 10.85 -13.46
CA LEU A 122 -8.96 9.94 -12.70
C LEU A 122 -7.55 9.93 -13.27
N GLU A 123 -7.43 10.03 -14.59
CA GLU A 123 -6.17 10.12 -15.33
C GLU A 123 -5.38 11.35 -14.90
N GLU A 124 -6.04 12.51 -14.77
CA GLU A 124 -5.39 13.73 -14.27
C GLU A 124 -4.92 13.60 -12.83
N ILE A 125 -5.73 13.00 -11.95
CA ILE A 125 -5.31 12.73 -10.57
C ILE A 125 -4.08 11.81 -10.60
N ALA A 126 -4.12 10.73 -11.37
CA ALA A 126 -3.00 9.81 -11.49
C ALA A 126 -1.73 10.50 -12.02
N ASP A 127 -1.87 11.36 -13.02
CA ASP A 127 -0.74 12.08 -13.61
C ASP A 127 -0.12 13.08 -12.65
N ARG A 128 -0.94 13.82 -11.90
CA ARG A 128 -0.48 14.87 -10.97
C ARG A 128 0.01 14.34 -9.63
N THR A 129 -0.61 13.27 -9.12
CA THR A 129 -0.30 12.70 -7.80
C THR A 129 0.61 11.49 -7.87
N LYS A 130 0.72 10.87 -9.05
CA LYS A 130 1.36 9.56 -9.25
C LYS A 130 0.68 8.42 -8.48
N ILE A 131 -0.56 8.63 -8.04
CA ILE A 131 -1.41 7.56 -7.49
C ILE A 131 -1.87 6.68 -8.66
N PRO A 132 -1.73 5.35 -8.58
CA PRO A 132 -2.15 4.46 -9.65
C PRO A 132 -3.66 4.54 -9.93
N MET A 133 -4.04 4.53 -11.21
CA MET A 133 -5.45 4.48 -11.66
C MET A 133 -6.27 3.39 -10.98
N PHE A 134 -5.68 2.20 -10.81
CA PHE A 134 -6.32 1.09 -10.09
C PHE A 134 -6.68 1.49 -8.65
N THR A 135 -5.75 2.10 -7.92
CA THR A 135 -5.97 2.55 -6.54
C THR A 135 -7.03 3.63 -6.46
N LEU A 136 -7.06 4.58 -7.40
CA LEU A 136 -8.10 5.62 -7.42
C LEU A 136 -9.50 5.02 -7.64
N ARG A 137 -9.62 4.02 -8.54
CA ARG A 137 -10.87 3.28 -8.75
C ARG A 137 -11.28 2.48 -7.52
N CYS A 138 -10.32 1.89 -6.80
CA CYS A 138 -10.61 1.22 -5.54
C CYS A 138 -11.09 2.21 -4.47
N ILE A 139 -10.51 3.40 -4.42
CA ILE A 139 -10.93 4.47 -3.49
C ILE A 139 -12.36 4.91 -3.80
N GLU A 140 -12.65 5.28 -5.05
CA GLU A 140 -14.01 5.71 -5.45
C GLU A 140 -15.06 4.59 -5.36
N GLY A 141 -14.63 3.34 -5.49
CA GLY A 141 -15.51 2.16 -5.40
C GLY A 141 -15.60 1.54 -4.00
N ASP A 142 -14.96 2.14 -2.98
CA ASP A 142 -14.85 1.57 -1.62
C ASP A 142 -14.42 0.09 -1.61
N GLN A 143 -13.54 -0.28 -2.56
CA GLN A 143 -13.00 -1.63 -2.69
C GLN A 143 -11.85 -1.84 -1.67
N PHE A 144 -12.20 -1.83 -0.38
CA PHE A 144 -11.24 -1.80 0.73
C PHE A 144 -10.25 -2.96 0.72
N ALA A 145 -10.66 -4.13 0.20
CA ALA A 145 -9.81 -5.32 0.11
C ALA A 145 -8.59 -5.15 -0.80
N ASP A 146 -8.69 -4.28 -1.81
CA ASP A 146 -7.66 -4.06 -2.83
C ASP A 146 -6.84 -2.79 -2.58
N LEU A 147 -7.11 -2.08 -1.48
CA LEU A 147 -6.40 -0.87 -1.12
C LEU A 147 -4.99 -1.17 -0.57
N PRO A 148 -4.05 -0.23 -0.76
CA PRO A 148 -2.70 -0.34 -0.19
C PRO A 148 -2.73 -0.22 1.33
N ALA A 149 -1.58 -0.47 1.97
CA ALA A 149 -1.44 -0.33 3.42
C ALA A 149 -1.90 1.06 3.92
N PRO A 150 -2.56 1.14 5.09
CA PRO A 150 -3.19 2.36 5.63
C PRO A 150 -2.30 3.61 5.65
N VAL A 151 -0.98 3.42 5.86
CA VAL A 151 -0.02 4.51 5.86
C VAL A 151 0.09 5.24 4.51
N TYR A 152 -0.09 4.54 3.37
CA TYR A 152 -0.14 5.17 2.05
C TYR A 152 -1.50 5.77 1.75
N LEU A 153 -2.55 5.03 2.10
CA LEU A 153 -3.92 5.46 1.86
C LEU A 153 -4.16 6.86 2.43
N LYS A 154 -3.72 7.12 3.66
CA LYS A 154 -3.78 8.46 4.27
C LYS A 154 -3.07 9.54 3.45
N GLY A 155 -1.90 9.23 2.89
CA GLY A 155 -1.17 10.17 2.02
C GLY A 155 -1.90 10.44 0.71
N PHE A 156 -2.45 9.39 0.09
CA PHE A 156 -3.22 9.48 -1.14
C PHE A 156 -4.49 10.31 -0.96
N LEU A 157 -5.24 10.07 0.12
CA LEU A 157 -6.44 10.85 0.46
C LEU A 157 -6.12 12.34 0.63
N LYS A 158 -4.99 12.69 1.28
CA LYS A 158 -4.58 14.09 1.39
C LYS A 158 -4.28 14.74 0.04
N GLN A 159 -3.64 14.02 -0.87
CA GLN A 159 -3.37 14.53 -2.22
C GLN A 159 -4.66 14.70 -3.03
N ILE A 160 -5.60 13.75 -2.92
CA ILE A 160 -6.91 13.82 -3.58
C ILE A 160 -7.71 15.01 -3.03
N ALA A 161 -7.77 15.19 -1.71
CA ALA A 161 -8.45 16.32 -1.07
C ALA A 161 -7.95 17.68 -1.60
N GLY A 162 -6.62 17.83 -1.72
CA GLY A 162 -6.02 19.04 -2.27
C GLY A 162 -6.44 19.34 -3.71
N MET A 163 -6.56 18.31 -4.56
CA MET A 163 -7.03 18.49 -5.95
C MET A 163 -8.51 18.83 -6.06
N LEU A 164 -9.30 18.32 -5.12
CA LEU A 164 -10.76 18.42 -5.15
C LEU A 164 -11.30 19.56 -4.28
N ASN A 165 -10.43 20.37 -3.70
CA ASN A 165 -10.82 21.46 -2.80
C ASN A 165 -11.66 20.99 -1.60
N LEU A 166 -11.32 19.81 -1.07
CA LEU A 166 -11.91 19.23 0.13
C LEU A 166 -10.98 19.43 1.34
N SER A 167 -11.56 19.38 2.53
CA SER A 167 -10.78 19.31 3.77
C SER A 167 -9.99 17.98 3.84
N PRO A 168 -8.64 18.01 3.87
CA PRO A 168 -7.84 16.79 3.95
C PRO A 168 -8.07 16.01 5.24
N ASP A 169 -8.30 16.71 6.35
CA ASP A 169 -8.48 16.09 7.66
C ASP A 169 -9.85 15.39 7.75
N GLN A 170 -10.91 16.03 7.25
CA GLN A 170 -12.25 15.43 7.18
C GLN A 170 -12.25 14.18 6.29
N LEU A 171 -11.67 14.28 5.08
CA LEU A 171 -11.63 13.16 4.16
C LEU A 171 -10.86 11.97 4.74
N VAL A 172 -9.71 12.22 5.36
CA VAL A 172 -8.92 11.15 5.99
C VAL A 172 -9.69 10.54 7.16
N ALA A 173 -10.36 11.34 7.98
CA ALA A 173 -11.13 10.85 9.12
C ALA A 173 -12.27 9.93 8.69
N ASP A 174 -13.13 10.38 7.78
CA ASP A 174 -14.31 9.64 7.31
C ASP A 174 -13.91 8.34 6.62
N TYR A 175 -12.99 8.45 5.65
CA TYR A 175 -12.62 7.30 4.83
C TYR A 175 -11.86 6.23 5.64
N MET A 176 -10.94 6.65 6.53
CA MET A 176 -10.24 5.71 7.40
C MET A 176 -11.15 5.11 8.47
N GLY A 177 -12.18 5.84 8.91
CA GLY A 177 -13.22 5.31 9.79
C GLY A 177 -13.97 4.16 9.13
N ALA A 178 -14.45 4.38 7.90
CA ALA A 178 -15.11 3.34 7.10
C ALA A 178 -14.21 2.12 6.84
N TYR A 179 -12.95 2.36 6.44
CA TYR A 179 -11.96 1.29 6.23
C TYR A 179 -11.75 0.44 7.50
N SER A 180 -11.62 1.10 8.67
CA SER A 180 -11.38 0.39 9.94
C SER A 180 -12.59 -0.44 10.36
N ALA A 181 -13.81 0.07 10.16
CA ALA A 181 -15.04 -0.68 10.43
C ALA A 181 -15.13 -1.94 9.54
N TRP A 182 -14.81 -1.80 8.25
CA TRP A 182 -14.74 -2.93 7.33
C TRP A 182 -13.67 -3.96 7.73
N GLU A 183 -12.50 -3.52 8.18
CA GLU A 183 -11.40 -4.41 8.59
C GLU A 183 -11.80 -5.25 9.82
N ILE A 184 -12.45 -4.64 10.81
CA ILE A 184 -12.98 -5.33 11.99
C ILE A 184 -14.02 -6.37 11.58
N GLU A 185 -14.98 -6.00 10.72
CA GLU A 185 -16.04 -6.91 10.26
C GLU A 185 -15.47 -8.07 9.43
N SER A 186 -14.52 -7.77 8.56
CA SER A 186 -13.83 -8.78 7.74
C SER A 186 -13.02 -9.76 8.60
N ALA A 187 -12.37 -9.28 9.65
CA ALA A 187 -11.65 -10.12 10.61
C ALA A 187 -12.60 -11.01 11.42
N ARG A 188 -13.78 -10.49 11.80
CA ARG A 188 -14.83 -11.28 12.45
C ARG A 188 -15.31 -12.41 11.54
N ASN A 189 -15.63 -12.13 10.28
CA ASN A 189 -16.15 -13.14 9.36
C ASN A 189 -15.12 -14.25 9.04
N LYS A 190 -13.83 -13.93 8.96
CA LYS A 190 -12.76 -14.93 8.75
C LYS A 190 -12.50 -15.83 9.96
N ARG A 191 -12.92 -15.43 11.16
CA ARG A 191 -12.69 -16.20 12.39
C ARG A 191 -13.72 -17.31 12.62
N TRP A 192 -14.85 -17.27 11.90
CA TRP A 192 -15.99 -18.17 12.10
C TRP A 192 -16.49 -18.83 10.81
N GLY A 193 -15.77 -18.68 9.69
CA GLY A 193 -16.01 -19.36 8.42
C GLY A 193 -14.82 -20.21 8.03
#